data_AF-A0A7V9P3R4-F1
#
_entry.id   AF-A0A7V9P3R4-F1
#
_cell.length_a   1.000
_cell.length_b   1.000
_cell.length_c   1.000
_cell.angle_alpha   90.00
_cell.angle_beta   90.00
_cell.angle_gamma   90.00
#
_symmetry.space_group_name_H-M   'P 1'
#
loop_
_entity.id
_entity.type
_entity.pdbx_description
1 polymer ?
#
loop_
_entity_poly.entity_id
_entity_poly.type
_entity_poly.pdbx_seq_one_letter_code
_entity_poly.pdbx_strand_id
1 'polypeptide(L)'
;MSRHLVIGLDTREQRDGLVRFLRERQITSNAEDEASVAIEIADRASPGLATIVAAAEEWRCRARVGEVTLILGESKTILRTET
;
A
#
# COMPACT_ATOMS: atom_id res chain seq x y z
N MET A 1 5.91 17.64 8.42
CA MET A 1 5.29 16.43 9.02
C MET A 1 5.20 15.41 7.90
N SER A 2 6.01 14.34 7.95
CA SER A 2 5.89 13.26 6.97
C SER A 2 4.56 12.56 7.18
N ARG A 3 3.73 12.49 6.12
CA ARG A 3 2.49 11.72 6.14
C ARG A 3 2.86 10.27 5.79
N HIS A 4 2.40 9.33 6.59
CA HIS A 4 2.62 7.91 6.32
C HIS A 4 1.29 7.29 5.88
N LEU A 5 1.31 6.60 4.75
CA LEU A 5 0.23 5.72 4.34
C LEU A 5 0.59 4.31 4.82
N VAL A 6 -0.33 3.68 5.55
CA VAL A 6 -0.23 2.27 5.92
C VAL A 6 -1.22 1.47 5.07
N ILE A 7 -0.73 0.41 4.43
CA ILE A 7 -1.52 -0.53 3.66
C ILE A 7 -1.61 -1.82 4.46
N GLY A 8 -2.79 -2.09 5.00
CA GLY A 8 -3.14 -3.34 5.69
C GLY A 8 -3.64 -4.40 4.73
N LEU A 9 -3.19 -5.63 4.95
CA LEU A 9 -3.43 -6.83 4.16
C LEU A 9 -3.88 -7.97 5.09
N ASP A 10 -4.27 -9.11 4.54
CA ASP A 10 -4.75 -10.23 5.35
C ASP A 10 -3.60 -11.15 5.80
N THR A 11 -2.51 -11.21 5.01
CA THR A 11 -1.44 -12.18 5.24
C THR A 11 -0.05 -11.61 4.99
N ARG A 12 0.94 -12.28 5.60
CA ARG A 12 2.36 -12.02 5.36
C ARG A 12 2.78 -12.22 3.91
N GLU A 13 2.22 -13.23 3.24
CA GLU A 13 2.51 -13.49 1.83
C GLU A 13 2.04 -12.32 0.95
N GLN A 14 0.85 -11.80 1.21
CA GLN A 14 0.32 -10.61 0.54
C GLN A 14 1.23 -9.39 0.78
N ARG A 15 1.64 -9.18 2.03
CA ARG A 15 2.58 -8.10 2.40
C ARG A 15 3.90 -8.20 1.64
N ASP A 16 4.51 -9.37 1.64
CA ASP A 16 5.79 -9.60 0.95
C ASP A 16 5.64 -9.44 -0.57
N GLY A 17 4.50 -9.86 -1.13
CA GLY A 17 4.13 -9.65 -2.52
C GLY A 17 3.99 -8.15 -2.87
N LEU A 18 3.30 -7.38 -2.04
CA LEU A 18 3.14 -5.94 -2.24
C LEU A 18 4.48 -5.21 -2.13
N VAL A 19 5.30 -5.51 -1.12
CA VAL A 19 6.63 -4.90 -0.96
C VAL A 19 7.52 -5.16 -2.19
N ARG A 20 7.49 -6.37 -2.75
CA ARG A 20 8.23 -6.68 -3.98
C ARG A 20 7.73 -5.83 -5.16
N PHE A 21 6.43 -5.74 -5.34
CA PHE A 21 5.81 -4.95 -6.41
C PHE A 21 6.12 -3.45 -6.29
N LEU A 22 6.04 -2.89 -5.08
CA LEU A 22 6.38 -1.49 -4.83
C LEU A 22 7.86 -1.21 -5.14
N ARG A 23 8.75 -2.13 -4.77
CA ARG A 23 10.20 -2.03 -5.09
C ARG A 23 10.45 -2.02 -6.60
N GLU A 24 9.77 -2.87 -7.37
CA GLU A 24 9.86 -2.87 -8.84
C GLU A 24 9.44 -1.51 -9.45
N ARG A 25 8.57 -0.77 -8.76
CA ARG A 25 8.13 0.57 -9.12
C ARG A 25 8.95 1.71 -8.51
N GLN A 26 10.07 1.39 -7.86
CA GLN A 26 10.91 2.36 -7.16
C GLN A 26 10.16 3.14 -6.07
N ILE A 27 9.12 2.54 -5.49
CA ILE A 27 8.38 3.10 -4.34
C ILE A 27 9.03 2.55 -3.08
N THR A 28 9.60 3.44 -2.25
CA THR A 28 10.17 3.06 -0.96
C THR A 28 9.07 2.76 0.04
N SER A 29 9.11 1.55 0.61
CA SER A 29 8.13 1.06 1.58
C SER A 29 8.82 0.20 2.63
N ASN A 30 8.28 0.19 3.86
CA ASN A 30 8.75 -0.65 4.96
C ASN A 30 7.63 -1.61 5.38
N ALA A 31 7.96 -2.86 5.64
CA ALA A 31 7.04 -3.77 6.32
C ALA A 31 7.02 -3.38 7.81
N GLU A 32 5.86 -2.99 8.33
CA GLU A 32 5.74 -2.59 9.76
C GLU A 32 5.41 -3.77 10.66
N ASP A 33 4.54 -4.67 10.19
CA ASP A 33 4.10 -5.85 10.92
C ASP A 33 3.87 -7.04 9.97
N GLU A 34 3.27 -8.13 10.47
CA GLU A 34 3.02 -9.34 9.69
C GLU A 34 2.12 -9.15 8.46
N ALA A 35 1.27 -8.11 8.42
CA ALA A 35 0.31 -7.89 7.35
C ALA A 35 0.19 -6.41 6.91
N SER A 36 1.10 -5.54 7.32
CA SER A 36 1.06 -4.10 6.99
C SER A 36 2.34 -3.60 6.32
N VAL A 37 2.16 -2.67 5.39
CA VAL A 37 3.24 -1.95 4.69
C VAL A 37 3.07 -0.46 4.89
N ALA A 38 4.07 0.23 5.44
CA ALA A 38 4.11 1.68 5.53
C ALA A 38 4.90 2.31 4.38
N ILE A 39 4.38 3.42 3.87
CA ILE A 39 4.96 4.21 2.79
C ILE A 39 5.00 5.66 3.26
N GLU A 40 6.21 6.24 3.27
CA GLU A 40 6.40 7.65 3.58
C GLU A 40 6.02 8.50 2.35
N ILE A 41 5.10 9.44 2.55
CA ILE A 41 4.70 10.43 1.55
C ILE A 41 5.49 11.70 1.86
N ALA A 42 6.57 11.90 1.10
CA ALA A 42 7.41 13.09 1.15
C ALA A 42 7.05 14.07 0.02
N ASP A 43 6.87 15.35 0.37
CA ASP A 43 6.37 16.42 -0.51
C ASP A 43 7.24 16.72 -1.76
N ARG A 44 8.50 16.24 -1.82
CA ARG A 44 9.45 16.68 -2.87
C ARG A 44 10.13 15.58 -3.68
N ALA A 45 9.97 14.30 -3.31
CA ALA A 45 10.67 13.20 -4.00
C ALA A 45 9.94 11.85 -3.96
N SER A 46 8.81 11.73 -3.26
CA SER A 46 8.04 10.48 -3.23
C SER A 46 6.95 10.49 -4.32
N PRO A 47 6.55 9.32 -4.82
CA PRO A 47 5.31 9.23 -5.59
C PRO A 47 4.17 9.79 -4.73
N GLY A 48 3.35 10.66 -5.32
CA GLY A 48 2.20 11.23 -4.61
C GLY A 48 1.21 10.15 -4.14
N LEU A 49 0.38 10.48 -3.16
CA LEU A 49 -0.62 9.57 -2.59
C LEU A 49 -1.44 8.84 -3.66
N ALA A 50 -1.90 9.55 -4.70
CA ALA A 50 -2.67 8.97 -5.79
C ALA A 50 -1.91 7.86 -6.53
N THR A 51 -0.61 8.04 -6.77
CA THR A 51 0.25 7.04 -7.43
C THR A 51 0.41 5.80 -6.54
N ILE A 52 0.56 5.99 -5.24
CA ILE A 52 0.70 4.87 -4.29
C ILE A 52 -0.60 4.07 -4.20
N VAL A 53 -1.75 4.76 -4.10
CA VAL A 53 -3.07 4.12 -4.08
C VAL A 53 -3.33 3.35 -5.37
N ALA A 54 -3.03 3.93 -6.54
CA ALA A 54 -3.16 3.25 -7.82
C ALA A 54 -2.25 2.02 -7.93
N ALA A 55 -1.02 2.10 -7.41
CA ALA A 55 -0.10 0.96 -7.37
C ALA A 55 -0.63 -0.17 -6.47
N ALA A 56 -1.19 0.17 -5.30
CA ALA A 56 -1.78 -0.79 -4.38
C ALA A 56 -3.00 -1.49 -5.00
N GLU A 57 -3.88 -0.72 -5.65
CA GLU A 57 -5.04 -1.27 -6.36
C GLU A 57 -4.63 -2.18 -7.51
N GLU A 58 -3.68 -1.74 -8.34
CA GLU A 58 -3.19 -2.52 -9.46
C GLU A 58 -2.58 -3.85 -9.00
N TRP A 59 -1.75 -3.81 -7.96
CA TRP A 59 -1.19 -5.00 -7.37
C TRP A 59 -2.29 -5.93 -6.83
N ARG A 60 -3.26 -5.39 -6.07
CA ARG A 60 -4.38 -6.15 -5.51
C ARG A 60 -5.13 -6.91 -6.60
N CYS A 61 -5.45 -6.23 -7.71
CA CYS A 61 -6.09 -6.83 -8.87
C CYS A 61 -5.24 -7.93 -9.51
N ARG A 62 -3.93 -7.70 -9.71
CA ARG A 62 -3.00 -8.69 -10.30
C ARG A 62 -2.82 -9.93 -9.41
N ALA A 63 -2.70 -9.72 -8.11
CA ALA A 63 -2.51 -10.77 -7.10
C ALA A 63 -3.83 -11.45 -6.67
N ARG A 64 -4.98 -10.99 -7.21
CA ARG A 64 -6.33 -11.46 -6.85
C ARG A 64 -6.63 -11.38 -5.35
N VAL A 65 -6.14 -10.31 -4.71
CA VAL A 65 -6.43 -10.03 -3.31
C VAL A 65 -7.81 -9.36 -3.22
N GLY A 66 -8.68 -9.90 -2.36
CA GLY A 66 -10.07 -9.45 -2.25
C GLY A 66 -10.17 -7.99 -1.81
N GLU A 67 -9.51 -7.67 -0.71
CA GLU A 67 -9.55 -6.35 -0.09
C GLU A 67 -8.16 -5.92 0.37
N VAL A 68 -7.89 -4.61 0.32
CA VAL A 68 -6.75 -4.01 1.05
C VAL A 68 -7.24 -2.78 1.80
N THR A 69 -6.70 -2.56 2.98
CA THR A 69 -7.02 -1.40 3.82
C THR A 69 -5.96 -0.33 3.66
N LEU A 70 -6.36 0.91 3.41
CA LEU A 70 -5.51 2.08 3.36
C LEU A 70 -5.76 2.96 4.60
N ILE A 71 -4.72 3.31 5.33
CA ILE A 71 -4.79 4.16 6.53
C ILE A 71 -3.87 5.36 6.33
N LEU A 72 -4.43 6.57 6.39
CA LEU A 72 -3.71 7.83 6.28
C LEU A 72 -4.11 8.75 7.44
N GLY A 73 -3.27 8.81 8.48
CA GLY A 73 -3.62 9.48 9.73
C GLY A 73 -4.85 8.82 10.37
N GLU A 74 -5.91 9.61 10.57
CA GLU A 74 -7.19 9.11 11.13
C GLU A 74 -8.15 8.55 10.06
N SER A 75 -7.81 8.72 8.78
CA SER A 75 -8.65 8.25 7.66
C SER A 75 -8.36 6.79 7.34
N LYS A 76 -9.41 5.98 7.23
CA LYS A 76 -9.35 4.58 6.80
C LYS A 76 -10.22 4.38 5.55
N THR A 77 -9.68 3.74 4.53
CA THR A 77 -10.36 3.43 3.27
C THR A 77 -10.11 1.98 2.89
N ILE A 78 -11.12 1.28 2.38
CA ILE A 78 -10.99 -0.12 1.95
C ILE A 78 -11.10 -0.15 0.42
N LEU A 79 -10.08 -0.67 -0.23
CA LEU A 79 -10.15 -1.00 -1.66
C LEU A 79 -10.60 -2.44 -1.79
N ARG A 80 -11.73 -2.65 -2.44
CA ARG A 80 -12.32 -3.98 -2.69
C ARG A 80 -12.86 -4.03 -4.10
N THR A 81 -12.93 -5.23 -4.68
CA THR A 81 -13.66 -5.41 -5.94
C THR A 81 -15.15 -5.40 -5.64
N GLU A 82 -15.91 -4.51 -6.27
CA GLU A 82 -17.37 -4.62 -6.28
C GLU A 82 -17.75 -5.79 -7.18
N THR A 83 -18.31 -6.84 -6.57
CA THR A 83 -18.89 -8.01 -7.25
C THR A 83 -20.28 -7.71 -7.76
#